data_AF-A0A1I4PMJ9-F1
#
_entry.id   AF-A0A1I4PMJ9-F1
#
_cell.length_a   1.000
_cell.length_b   1.000
_cell.length_c   1.000
_cell.angle_alpha   90.00
_cell.angle_beta   90.00
_cell.angle_gamma   90.00
#
_symmetry.space_group_name_H-M   'P 1'
#
loop_
_entity.id
_entity.type
_entity.pdbx_description
1 polymer ?
#
loop_
_entity_poly.entity_id
_entity_poly.type
_entity_poly.pdbx_seq_one_letter_code
_entity_poly.pdbx_strand_id
1 'polypeptide(L)'
;MALRAALLAATLMCAVQPPMSALACGDGEAPTSCDDPSPNGFASWMLGRVGRALQADPAKALGEFSAGTNGFRTADTYVFCVAPDGVMSAHPNPILKGHDVRDLHDKTGNRFIQTMLDTAKPGQIAVIHYLFPKPGSTIEEPKTTYYTKAGDQMCAVGVYDTDQSAPTAATPDGRVAQLRQKLDGQIPNQARADWIAFLEALNAQGDAKAAAIAQARRDMRAATTALDSAGLRQAGTE
;
A
#
# COMPACT_ATOMS: atom_id res chain seq x y z
N MET A 1 -36.24 38.33 65.95
CA MET A 1 -37.21 37.26 65.67
C MET A 1 -37.30 37.06 64.16
N ALA A 2 -36.82 35.90 63.70
CA ALA A 2 -36.99 35.22 62.41
C ALA A 2 -36.80 35.99 61.07
N LEU A 3 -35.63 35.77 60.46
CA LEU A 3 -35.33 35.97 59.03
C LEU A 3 -36.10 34.94 58.18
N ARG A 4 -36.70 35.40 57.06
CA ARG A 4 -37.32 34.56 56.02
C ARG A 4 -36.23 33.93 55.13
N ALA A 5 -36.16 32.60 55.10
CA ALA A 5 -35.36 31.84 54.15
C ALA A 5 -36.17 31.58 52.87
N ALA A 6 -35.67 32.05 51.73
CA ALA A 6 -36.19 31.72 50.40
C ALA A 6 -35.51 30.44 49.90
N LEU A 7 -36.30 29.41 49.58
CA LEU A 7 -35.83 28.22 48.89
C LEU A 7 -35.60 28.54 47.40
N LEU A 8 -34.36 28.37 46.93
CA LEU A 8 -34.03 28.28 45.50
C LEU A 8 -33.89 26.79 45.15
N ALA A 9 -34.85 26.28 44.36
CA ALA A 9 -34.79 24.96 43.75
C ALA A 9 -33.82 25.00 42.55
N ALA A 10 -32.69 24.28 42.65
CA ALA A 10 -31.77 24.07 41.54
C ALA A 10 -32.25 22.86 40.71
N THR A 11 -32.83 23.11 39.55
CA THR A 11 -33.14 22.09 38.54
C THR A 11 -31.85 21.57 37.92
N LEU A 12 -31.51 20.32 38.26
CA LEU A 12 -30.43 19.54 37.66
C LEU A 12 -30.89 19.03 36.28
N MET A 13 -30.46 19.70 35.21
CA MET A 13 -30.63 19.18 33.84
C MET A 13 -29.59 18.07 33.60
N CYS A 14 -30.06 16.81 33.63
CA CYS A 14 -29.33 15.68 33.02
C CYS A 14 -29.29 15.88 31.50
N ALA A 15 -28.17 16.38 30.99
CA ALA A 15 -27.86 16.29 29.56
C ALA A 15 -27.52 14.84 29.22
N VAL A 16 -28.51 14.09 28.75
CA VAL A 16 -28.29 12.81 28.05
C VAL A 16 -27.61 13.17 26.73
N GLN A 17 -26.29 13.01 26.65
CA GLN A 17 -25.58 13.11 25.39
C GLN A 17 -25.85 11.85 24.55
N PRO A 18 -26.23 12.00 23.26
CA PRO A 18 -26.36 10.86 22.37
C PRO A 18 -24.98 10.22 22.10
N PRO A 19 -24.93 8.92 21.78
CA PRO A 19 -23.68 8.25 21.43
C PRO A 19 -23.10 8.88 20.16
N MET A 20 -21.94 9.52 20.28
CA MET A 20 -21.20 10.06 19.14
C MET A 20 -20.85 8.92 18.18
N SER A 21 -21.57 8.89 17.05
CA SER A 21 -21.26 8.03 15.91
C SER A 21 -20.38 8.82 14.95
N ALA A 22 -19.23 8.22 14.62
CA ALA A 22 -18.35 8.47 13.45
C ALA A 22 -18.22 9.91 12.92
N LEU A 23 -17.20 10.64 13.38
CA LEU A 23 -16.74 11.89 12.77
C LEU A 23 -15.61 11.58 11.78
N ALA A 24 -15.94 11.56 10.48
CA ALA A 24 -15.00 11.43 9.38
C ALA A 24 -15.16 12.65 8.45
N CYS A 25 -14.11 13.49 8.39
CA CYS A 25 -13.98 14.72 7.61
C CYS A 25 -14.99 15.84 7.96
N GLY A 26 -14.54 16.90 8.64
CA GLY A 26 -15.37 18.08 8.92
C GLY A 26 -15.08 18.86 10.20
N ASP A 27 -14.21 18.37 11.10
CA ASP A 27 -13.72 19.20 12.21
C ASP A 27 -12.60 20.08 11.67
N GLY A 28 -12.60 21.38 11.95
CA GLY A 28 -11.85 22.46 11.27
C GLY A 28 -10.31 22.35 11.12
N GLU A 29 -9.74 21.18 11.39
CA GLU A 29 -8.36 20.78 11.07
C GLU A 29 -8.28 19.83 9.85
N ALA A 30 -9.37 19.18 9.43
CA ALA A 30 -9.44 18.28 8.26
C ALA A 30 -9.71 19.02 6.93
N PRO A 31 -9.25 18.50 5.78
CA PRO A 31 -9.68 19.00 4.47
C PRO A 31 -11.21 18.92 4.35
N THR A 32 -11.79 19.86 3.60
CA THR A 32 -13.25 20.03 3.44
C THR A 32 -13.94 18.85 2.76
N SER A 33 -13.18 17.89 2.23
CA SER A 33 -13.68 16.67 1.61
C SER A 33 -12.71 15.50 1.87
N CYS A 34 -13.25 14.32 2.17
CA CYS A 34 -12.45 13.08 2.12
C CYS A 34 -12.01 12.72 0.69
N ASP A 35 -12.64 13.35 -0.33
CA ASP A 35 -12.41 13.20 -1.76
C ASP A 35 -11.68 14.43 -2.36
N ASP A 36 -10.86 15.13 -1.59
CA ASP A 36 -10.07 16.27 -2.10
C ASP A 36 -9.19 15.82 -3.29
N PRO A 37 -9.40 16.34 -4.51
CA PRO A 37 -8.72 15.89 -5.73
C PRO A 37 -7.24 16.29 -5.81
N SER A 38 -6.71 16.96 -4.77
CA SER A 38 -5.27 17.06 -4.54
C SER A 38 -4.63 15.66 -4.60
N PRO A 39 -3.53 15.44 -5.35
CA PRO A 39 -2.88 14.13 -5.53
C PRO A 39 -2.45 13.40 -4.24
N ASN A 40 -2.71 14.01 -3.08
CA ASN A 40 -2.14 13.74 -1.77
C ASN A 40 -3.09 14.14 -0.61
N GLY A 41 -4.23 14.79 -0.85
CA GLY A 41 -4.92 15.65 0.13
C GLY A 41 -5.21 14.96 1.48
N PHE A 42 -6.07 13.93 1.44
CA PHE A 42 -6.50 13.23 2.66
C PHE A 42 -5.39 12.35 3.28
N ALA A 43 -4.63 11.61 2.46
CA ALA A 43 -3.59 10.70 2.96
C ALA A 43 -2.40 11.46 3.56
N SER A 44 -1.95 12.55 2.93
CA SER A 44 -0.86 13.39 3.46
C SER A 44 -1.29 14.16 4.70
N TRP A 45 -2.54 14.63 4.73
CA TRP A 45 -3.11 15.22 5.94
C TRP A 45 -3.12 14.22 7.10
N MET A 46 -3.59 12.98 6.86
CA MET A 46 -3.62 11.93 7.87
C MET A 46 -2.21 11.56 8.35
N LEU A 47 -1.23 11.46 7.46
CA LEU A 47 0.19 11.25 7.83
C LEU A 47 0.74 12.38 8.71
N GLY A 48 0.35 13.62 8.45
CA GLY A 48 0.70 14.76 9.33
C GLY A 48 0.20 14.56 10.76
N ARG A 49 -1.00 13.99 10.93
CA ARG A 49 -1.57 13.65 12.26
C ARG A 49 -0.85 12.47 12.91
N VAL A 50 -0.47 11.45 12.13
CA VAL A 50 0.28 10.29 12.62
C VAL A 50 1.57 10.72 13.33
N GLY A 51 2.34 11.62 12.71
CA GLY A 51 3.56 12.15 13.31
C GLY A 51 3.32 12.84 14.65
N ARG A 52 2.28 13.66 14.76
CA ARG A 52 1.91 14.34 16.02
C ARG A 52 1.44 13.36 17.09
N ALA A 53 0.65 12.36 16.72
CA ALA A 53 0.15 11.36 17.66
C ALA A 53 1.31 10.52 18.24
N LEU A 54 2.25 10.09 17.40
CA LEU A 54 3.44 9.36 17.85
C LEU A 54 4.36 10.21 18.73
N GLN A 55 4.48 11.52 18.47
CA GLN A 55 5.24 12.42 19.33
C GLN A 55 4.60 12.60 20.71
N ALA A 56 3.27 12.57 20.80
CA ALA A 56 2.54 12.76 22.04
C ALA A 56 2.54 11.50 22.93
N ASP A 57 2.17 10.34 22.37
CA ASP A 57 2.15 9.06 23.07
C ASP A 57 2.27 7.91 22.05
N PRO A 58 3.47 7.34 21.86
CA PRO A 58 3.69 6.29 20.88
C PRO A 58 2.82 5.05 21.10
N ALA A 59 2.69 4.58 22.34
CA ALA A 59 1.98 3.34 22.65
C ALA A 59 0.48 3.48 22.39
N LYS A 60 -0.10 4.60 22.84
CA LYS A 60 -1.50 4.94 22.57
C LYS A 60 -1.74 5.11 21.07
N ALA A 61 -0.89 5.86 20.37
CA ALA A 61 -1.05 6.13 18.94
C ALA A 61 -1.02 4.85 18.10
N LEU A 62 -0.07 3.93 18.35
CA LEU A 62 0.00 2.65 17.65
C LEU A 62 -1.25 1.78 17.89
N GLY A 63 -1.80 1.83 19.11
CA GLY A 63 -3.07 1.19 19.45
C GLY A 63 -4.24 1.77 18.65
N GLU A 64 -4.33 3.10 18.57
CA GLU A 64 -5.38 3.81 17.82
C GLU A 64 -5.28 3.57 16.31
N PHE A 65 -4.07 3.54 15.74
CA PHE A 65 -3.85 3.21 14.33
C PHE A 65 -4.30 1.79 14.01
N SER A 66 -3.98 0.83 14.89
CA SER A 66 -4.42 -0.56 14.73
C SER A 66 -5.94 -0.69 14.84
N ALA A 67 -6.56 0.05 15.76
CA ALA A 67 -8.01 0.05 15.94
C ALA A 67 -8.75 0.85 14.85
N GLY A 68 -8.06 1.75 14.13
CA GLY A 68 -8.66 2.67 13.19
C GLY A 68 -9.51 3.76 13.86
N THR A 69 -9.25 4.08 15.13
CA THR A 69 -9.99 5.09 15.89
C THR A 69 -9.44 6.50 15.66
N ASN A 70 -10.11 7.54 16.16
CA ASN A 70 -9.68 8.94 16.09
C ASN A 70 -9.42 9.46 14.65
N GLY A 71 -10.09 8.87 13.67
CA GLY A 71 -9.95 9.25 12.26
C GLY A 71 -8.66 8.77 11.61
N PHE A 72 -8.02 7.71 12.13
CA PHE A 72 -6.90 7.03 11.47
C PHE A 72 -7.34 5.91 10.51
N ARG A 73 -8.65 5.82 10.25
CA ARG A 73 -9.26 4.96 9.24
C ARG A 73 -10.52 5.59 8.69
N THR A 74 -10.69 5.54 7.37
CA THR A 74 -11.91 5.90 6.65
C THR A 74 -12.14 4.88 5.54
N ALA A 75 -13.19 4.07 5.65
CA ALA A 75 -13.48 2.97 4.73
C ALA A 75 -12.26 2.05 4.50
N ASP A 76 -11.69 2.09 3.30
CA ASP A 76 -10.53 1.30 2.86
C ASP A 76 -9.19 2.03 3.07
N THR A 77 -9.21 3.30 3.48
CA THR A 77 -8.00 4.09 3.77
C THR A 77 -7.64 3.98 5.25
N TYR A 78 -6.40 3.59 5.56
CA TYR A 78 -5.95 3.39 6.94
C TYR A 78 -4.46 3.63 7.14
N VAL A 79 -4.10 3.93 8.40
CA VAL A 79 -2.72 4.01 8.88
C VAL A 79 -2.15 2.63 9.16
N PHE A 80 -0.89 2.41 8.80
CA PHE A 80 -0.06 1.34 9.36
C PHE A 80 1.36 1.83 9.66
N CYS A 81 2.05 1.16 10.57
CA CYS A 81 3.41 1.50 10.97
C CYS A 81 4.28 0.24 11.13
N VAL A 82 5.56 0.38 10.81
CA VAL A 82 6.59 -0.65 10.95
C VAL A 82 7.76 -0.06 11.75
N ALA A 83 8.21 -0.81 12.74
CA ALA A 83 9.34 -0.47 13.58
C ALA A 83 10.68 -0.67 12.85
N PRO A 84 11.79 -0.08 13.35
CA PRO A 84 13.11 -0.20 12.71
C PRO A 84 13.62 -1.64 12.52
N ASP A 85 13.17 -2.56 13.36
CA ASP A 85 13.50 -3.99 13.29
C ASP A 85 12.72 -4.75 12.20
N GLY A 86 11.80 -4.08 11.51
CA GLY A 86 10.95 -4.67 10.48
C GLY A 86 9.62 -5.21 11.01
N VAL A 87 9.35 -5.11 12.31
CA VAL A 87 8.11 -5.60 12.90
C VAL A 87 6.96 -4.62 12.65
N MET A 88 5.82 -5.12 12.16
CA MET A 88 4.61 -4.32 11.99
C MET A 88 4.05 -3.93 13.38
N SER A 89 4.24 -2.67 13.77
CA SER A 89 3.86 -2.15 15.08
C SER A 89 2.39 -1.73 15.13
N ALA A 90 1.82 -1.32 13.99
CA ALA A 90 0.41 -1.02 13.89
C ALA A 90 -0.15 -1.40 12.51
N HIS A 91 -1.26 -2.16 12.50
CA HIS A 91 -1.99 -2.49 11.29
C HIS A 91 -3.44 -2.92 11.63
N PRO A 92 -4.47 -2.53 10.83
CA PRO A 92 -5.85 -2.97 11.07
C PRO A 92 -6.07 -4.47 10.90
N ASN A 93 -5.32 -5.11 10.00
CA ASN A 93 -5.25 -6.58 9.92
C ASN A 93 -4.38 -7.13 11.08
N PRO A 94 -4.97 -7.84 12.06
CA PRO A 94 -4.24 -8.35 13.21
C PRO A 94 -3.21 -9.43 12.84
N ILE A 95 -3.33 -10.08 11.68
CA ILE A 95 -2.39 -11.11 11.21
C ILE A 95 -1.00 -10.52 10.96
N LEU A 96 -0.92 -9.25 10.56
CA LEU A 96 0.37 -8.62 10.27
C LEU A 96 1.04 -8.07 11.53
N LYS A 97 0.25 -7.62 12.52
CA LYS A 97 0.75 -6.94 13.70
C LYS A 97 1.64 -7.87 14.53
N GLY A 98 2.83 -7.40 14.91
CA GLY A 98 3.79 -8.16 15.72
C GLY A 98 4.67 -9.14 14.93
N HIS A 99 4.53 -9.18 13.60
CA HIS A 99 5.37 -10.01 12.72
C HIS A 99 6.40 -9.17 11.96
N ASP A 100 7.56 -9.77 11.67
CA ASP A 100 8.52 -9.20 10.73
C ASP A 100 7.93 -9.24 9.31
N VAL A 101 7.83 -8.06 8.69
CA VAL A 101 7.18 -7.86 7.40
C VAL A 101 8.16 -7.43 6.30
N ARG A 102 9.48 -7.50 6.54
CA ARG A 102 10.49 -7.13 5.53
C ARG A 102 10.48 -8.03 4.29
N ASP A 103 10.09 -9.29 4.47
CA ASP A 103 9.92 -10.24 3.38
C ASP A 103 8.54 -10.18 2.70
N LEU A 104 7.62 -9.33 3.19
CA LEU A 104 6.31 -9.15 2.58
C LEU A 104 6.46 -8.57 1.18
N HIS A 105 5.86 -9.26 0.22
CA HIS A 105 5.82 -8.86 -1.19
C HIS A 105 4.47 -9.23 -1.79
N ASP A 106 4.09 -8.50 -2.83
CA ASP A 106 2.91 -8.83 -3.62
C ASP A 106 3.18 -9.96 -4.62
N LYS A 107 2.15 -10.41 -5.35
CA LYS A 107 2.28 -11.49 -6.35
C LYS A 107 3.29 -11.22 -7.48
N THR A 108 3.76 -9.98 -7.64
CA THR A 108 4.73 -9.62 -8.66
C THR A 108 6.17 -9.57 -8.12
N GLY A 109 6.33 -9.76 -6.81
CA GLY A 109 7.61 -9.75 -6.12
C GLY A 109 8.04 -8.37 -5.61
N ASN A 110 7.15 -7.38 -5.57
CA ASN A 110 7.44 -6.05 -5.06
C ASN A 110 7.57 -6.08 -3.54
N ARG A 111 8.79 -5.94 -3.01
CA ARG A 111 9.08 -5.85 -1.57
C ARG A 111 8.80 -4.44 -1.06
N PHE A 112 7.52 -4.07 -1.04
CA PHE A 112 7.09 -2.70 -0.79
C PHE A 112 7.42 -2.23 0.64
N ILE A 113 7.30 -3.08 1.66
CA ILE A 113 7.67 -2.71 3.05
C ILE A 113 9.16 -2.42 3.18
N GLN A 114 10.02 -3.30 2.65
CA GLN A 114 11.47 -3.09 2.65
C GLN A 114 11.83 -1.78 1.94
N THR A 115 11.22 -1.54 0.77
CA THR A 115 11.42 -0.29 0.04
C THR A 115 11.04 0.93 0.88
N MET A 116 9.87 0.91 1.55
CA MET A 116 9.45 2.01 2.42
C MET A 116 10.42 2.23 3.59
N LEU A 117 10.90 1.16 4.24
CA LEU A 117 11.87 1.26 5.34
C LEU A 117 13.20 1.89 4.88
N ASP A 118 13.67 1.55 3.68
CA ASP A 118 14.94 2.05 3.13
C ASP A 118 14.85 3.52 2.69
N THR A 119 13.68 3.98 2.23
CA THR A 119 13.53 5.30 1.59
C THR A 119 12.80 6.33 2.43
N ALA A 120 12.08 5.94 3.48
CA ALA A 120 11.33 6.85 4.34
C ALA A 120 12.25 7.85 5.03
N LYS A 121 11.91 9.15 4.94
CA LYS A 121 12.67 10.24 5.55
C LYS A 121 11.79 11.11 6.44
N PRO A 122 12.31 11.61 7.56
CA PRO A 122 11.56 12.54 8.41
C PRO A 122 11.21 13.81 7.63
N GLY A 123 9.98 14.29 7.78
CA GLY A 123 9.50 15.51 7.12
C GLY A 123 9.30 15.40 5.62
N GLN A 124 9.43 14.21 5.02
CA GLN A 124 9.17 13.96 3.60
C GLN A 124 8.11 12.87 3.46
N ILE A 125 7.14 13.11 2.57
CA ILE A 125 6.15 12.10 2.17
C ILE A 125 6.60 11.53 0.83
N ALA A 126 6.83 10.22 0.82
CA ALA A 126 7.10 9.47 -0.39
C ALA A 126 5.87 8.63 -0.78
N VAL A 127 5.83 8.20 -2.04
CA VAL A 127 4.71 7.43 -2.61
C VAL A 127 5.24 6.12 -3.17
N ILE A 128 4.50 5.04 -2.97
CA ILE A 128 4.77 3.73 -3.56
C ILE A 128 3.46 3.07 -3.96
N HIS A 129 3.52 2.30 -5.04
CA HIS A 129 2.39 1.59 -5.61
C HIS A 129 2.69 0.10 -5.56
N TYR A 130 1.73 -0.71 -5.12
CA TYR A 130 1.84 -2.17 -5.03
C TYR A 130 0.45 -2.82 -5.07
N LEU A 131 0.40 -4.14 -5.05
CA LEU A 131 -0.85 -4.90 -4.94
C LEU A 131 -1.07 -5.36 -3.49
N PHE A 132 -2.28 -5.20 -2.97
CA PHE A 132 -2.62 -5.63 -1.62
C PHE A 132 -4.11 -5.94 -1.49
N PRO A 133 -4.52 -6.92 -0.68
CA PRO A 133 -5.95 -7.17 -0.49
C PRO A 133 -6.63 -6.07 0.33
N LYS A 134 -7.89 -5.77 0.01
CA LYS A 134 -8.75 -4.95 0.89
C LYS A 134 -9.03 -5.66 2.21
N PRO A 135 -9.31 -4.94 3.30
CA PRO A 135 -9.74 -5.55 4.55
C PRO A 135 -10.92 -6.51 4.33
N GLY A 136 -10.77 -7.78 4.72
CA GLY A 136 -11.80 -8.82 4.55
C GLY A 136 -11.80 -9.54 3.20
N SER A 137 -10.91 -9.17 2.27
CA SER A 137 -10.69 -9.86 1.00
C SER A 137 -9.33 -10.56 0.98
N THR A 138 -9.17 -11.54 0.09
CA THR A 138 -7.87 -12.14 -0.27
C THR A 138 -7.44 -11.79 -1.70
N ILE A 139 -8.27 -11.04 -2.43
CA ILE A 139 -8.00 -10.61 -3.79
C ILE A 139 -7.12 -9.36 -3.71
N GLU A 140 -5.91 -9.44 -4.26
CA GLU A 140 -5.02 -8.29 -4.31
C GLU A 140 -5.50 -7.26 -5.33
N GLU A 141 -5.64 -6.01 -4.88
CA GLU A 141 -6.00 -4.85 -5.70
C GLU A 141 -4.87 -3.81 -5.69
N PRO A 142 -4.74 -2.97 -6.73
CA PRO A 142 -3.79 -1.87 -6.75
C PRO A 142 -4.01 -0.89 -5.61
N LYS A 143 -2.90 -0.53 -4.96
CA LYS A 143 -2.88 0.32 -3.79
C LYS A 143 -1.75 1.33 -3.92
N THR A 144 -2.12 2.60 -3.81
CA THR A 144 -1.19 3.73 -3.68
C THR A 144 -1.00 4.02 -2.20
N THR A 145 0.25 4.06 -1.73
CA THR A 145 0.56 4.33 -0.34
C THR A 145 1.54 5.49 -0.20
N TYR A 146 1.14 6.41 0.66
CA TYR A 146 1.94 7.55 1.08
C TYR A 146 2.62 7.17 2.39
N TYR A 147 3.91 7.45 2.54
CA TYR A 147 4.65 7.05 3.73
C TYR A 147 5.73 8.06 4.11
N THR A 148 6.08 8.05 5.39
CA THR A 148 7.09 8.93 5.98
C THR A 148 7.75 8.26 7.17
N LYS A 149 8.90 8.78 7.61
CA LYS A 149 9.52 8.37 8.87
C LYS A 149 9.00 9.27 10.00
N ALA A 150 8.20 8.69 10.90
CA ALA A 150 7.58 9.37 12.04
C ALA A 150 8.22 8.88 13.34
N GLY A 151 9.17 9.67 13.86
CA GLY A 151 10.06 9.20 14.94
C GLY A 151 10.90 8.02 14.46
N ASP A 152 10.90 6.93 15.22
CA ASP A 152 11.59 5.69 14.81
C ASP A 152 10.78 4.84 13.83
N GLN A 153 9.47 5.06 13.75
CA GLN A 153 8.57 4.26 12.92
C GLN A 153 8.60 4.73 11.46
N MET A 154 8.51 3.79 10.52
CA MET A 154 7.99 4.08 9.19
C MET A 154 6.48 3.96 9.28
N CYS A 155 5.75 5.03 8.95
CA CYS A 155 4.30 5.01 8.95
C CYS A 155 3.74 5.45 7.60
N ALA A 156 2.59 4.90 7.27
CA ALA A 156 2.03 4.95 5.95
C ALA A 156 0.51 5.01 5.97
N VAL A 157 -0.07 5.66 4.95
CA VAL A 157 -1.50 5.73 4.68
C VAL A 157 -1.73 5.25 3.26
N GLY A 158 -2.54 4.21 3.11
CA GLY A 158 -2.83 3.60 1.82
C GLY A 158 -4.23 3.89 1.31
N VAL A 159 -4.36 4.14 0.01
CA VAL A 159 -5.62 4.32 -0.72
C VAL A 159 -5.68 3.26 -1.82
N TYR A 160 -6.83 2.63 -1.99
CA TYR A 160 -7.03 1.63 -3.04
C TYR A 160 -7.51 2.31 -4.32
N ASP A 161 -6.86 2.01 -5.42
CA ASP A 161 -7.18 2.58 -6.72
C ASP A 161 -8.27 1.73 -7.38
N THR A 162 -9.51 2.22 -7.43
CA THR A 162 -10.65 1.45 -7.93
C THR A 162 -10.61 1.19 -9.44
N ASP A 163 -9.83 1.96 -10.20
CA ASP A 163 -9.77 1.91 -11.67
C ASP A 163 -8.35 1.71 -12.24
N GLN A 164 -7.32 1.56 -11.39
CA GLN A 164 -5.94 1.39 -11.87
C GLN A 164 -5.59 -0.08 -12.03
N SER A 165 -4.73 -0.36 -13.01
CA SER A 165 -4.07 -1.67 -13.17
C SER A 165 -2.85 -1.78 -12.25
N ALA A 166 -2.34 -3.00 -12.05
CA ALA A 166 -1.14 -3.22 -11.24
C ALA A 166 0.01 -2.29 -11.68
N PRO A 167 0.80 -1.71 -10.75
CA PRO A 167 1.83 -0.73 -11.11
C PRO A 167 2.86 -1.33 -12.08
N THR A 168 3.24 -0.59 -13.12
CA THR A 168 4.24 -1.06 -14.11
C THR A 168 5.55 -1.45 -13.43
N ALA A 169 6.00 -0.71 -12.42
CA ALA A 169 7.17 -1.02 -11.60
C ALA A 169 7.08 -2.36 -10.86
N ALA A 170 5.87 -2.81 -10.55
CA ALA A 170 5.64 -4.09 -9.90
C ALA A 170 5.82 -5.27 -10.89
N THR A 171 5.63 -5.06 -12.19
CA THR A 171 5.77 -6.13 -13.20
C THR A 171 7.20 -6.68 -13.31
N PRO A 172 7.39 -7.92 -13.79
CA PRO A 172 8.73 -8.43 -14.12
C PRO A 172 9.55 -7.48 -15.00
N ASP A 173 8.91 -6.86 -16.00
CA ASP A 173 9.56 -5.91 -16.91
C ASP A 173 9.93 -4.61 -16.20
N GLY A 174 9.07 -4.12 -15.31
CA GLY A 174 9.35 -2.97 -14.44
C GLY A 174 10.52 -3.19 -13.51
N ARG A 175 10.66 -4.40 -12.95
CA ARG A 175 11.82 -4.78 -12.11
C ARG A 175 13.11 -4.79 -12.91
N VAL A 176 13.09 -5.35 -14.13
CA VAL A 176 14.25 -5.34 -15.03
C VAL A 176 14.64 -3.90 -15.38
N ALA A 177 13.67 -3.03 -15.66
CA ALA A 177 13.91 -1.62 -15.95
C ALA A 177 14.54 -0.87 -14.75
N GLN A 178 14.06 -1.10 -13.52
CA GLN A 178 14.63 -0.50 -12.31
C GLN A 178 16.05 -1.00 -12.01
N LEU A 179 16.29 -2.31 -12.14
CA LEU A 179 17.61 -2.90 -12.01
C LEU A 179 18.58 -2.28 -13.01
N ARG A 180 18.16 -2.17 -14.29
CA ARG A 180 18.94 -1.54 -15.35
C ARG A 180 19.33 -0.11 -15.00
N GLN A 181 18.37 0.72 -14.57
CA GLN A 181 18.63 2.09 -14.18
C GLN A 181 19.64 2.19 -13.02
N LYS A 182 19.55 1.29 -12.03
CA LYS A 182 20.47 1.24 -10.90
C LYS A 182 21.87 0.83 -11.33
N LEU A 183 21.99 -0.17 -12.21
CA LEU A 183 23.25 -0.63 -12.78
C LEU A 183 23.90 0.47 -13.64
N ASP A 184 23.14 1.13 -14.51
CA ASP A 184 23.63 2.21 -15.38
C ASP A 184 24.27 3.37 -14.58
N GLY A 185 23.71 3.69 -13.41
CA GLY A 185 24.25 4.73 -12.51
C GLY A 185 25.53 4.33 -11.76
N GLN A 186 25.86 3.03 -11.71
CA GLN A 186 27.04 2.51 -11.00
C GLN A 186 28.20 2.20 -11.95
N ILE A 187 27.99 2.21 -13.27
CA ILE A 187 28.99 1.82 -14.25
C ILE A 187 29.97 2.99 -14.51
N PRO A 188 31.28 2.80 -14.30
CA PRO A 188 32.29 3.80 -14.67
C PRO A 188 32.29 4.09 -16.17
N ASN A 189 32.57 5.34 -16.57
CA ASN A 189 32.53 5.75 -17.99
C ASN A 189 33.34 4.85 -18.93
N GLN A 190 34.45 4.27 -18.45
CA GLN A 190 35.32 3.38 -19.22
C GLN A 190 34.66 2.03 -19.57
N ALA A 191 33.69 1.55 -18.78
CA ALA A 191 33.02 0.26 -18.96
C ALA A 191 31.69 0.38 -19.72
N ARG A 192 31.28 1.59 -20.13
CA ARG A 192 29.97 1.83 -20.73
C ARG A 192 29.80 1.15 -22.09
N ALA A 193 30.86 1.05 -22.89
CA ALA A 193 30.81 0.39 -24.20
C ALA A 193 30.58 -1.13 -24.06
N ASP A 194 31.35 -1.79 -23.19
CA ASP A 194 31.20 -3.23 -22.93
C ASP A 194 29.84 -3.55 -22.31
N TRP A 195 29.34 -2.67 -21.43
CA TRP A 195 28.02 -2.79 -20.85
C TRP A 195 26.90 -2.69 -21.90
N ILE A 196 26.99 -1.74 -22.83
CA ILE A 196 26.02 -1.61 -23.93
C ILE A 196 26.02 -2.88 -24.77
N ALA A 197 27.19 -3.38 -25.16
CA ALA A 197 27.30 -4.61 -25.94
C ALA A 197 26.73 -5.84 -25.21
N PHE A 198 26.97 -5.95 -23.90
CA PHE A 198 26.37 -6.99 -23.07
C PHE A 198 24.84 -6.91 -23.03
N LEU A 199 24.28 -5.70 -22.88
CA LEU A 199 22.82 -5.51 -22.88
C LEU A 199 22.19 -5.82 -24.24
N GLU A 200 22.84 -5.43 -25.34
CA GLU A 200 22.39 -5.80 -26.69
C GLU A 200 22.36 -7.31 -26.88
N ALA A 201 23.38 -8.02 -26.39
CA ALA A 201 23.43 -9.48 -26.44
C ALA A 201 22.31 -10.13 -25.61
N LEU A 202 22.02 -9.61 -24.41
CA LEU A 202 20.90 -10.10 -23.58
C LEU A 202 19.54 -9.86 -24.23
N ASN A 203 19.33 -8.69 -24.85
CA ASN A 203 18.09 -8.39 -25.55
C ASN A 203 17.90 -9.32 -26.76
N ALA A 204 18.95 -9.55 -27.55
CA ALA A 204 18.91 -10.49 -28.67
C ALA A 204 18.57 -11.92 -28.23
N GLN A 205 19.09 -12.35 -27.07
CA GLN A 205 18.74 -13.65 -26.49
C GLN A 205 17.26 -13.70 -26.03
N GLY A 206 16.76 -12.60 -25.45
CA GLY A 206 15.36 -12.44 -25.08
C GLY A 206 14.42 -12.57 -26.27
N ASP A 207 14.71 -11.86 -27.36
CA ASP A 207 13.94 -11.89 -28.61
C ASP A 207 13.93 -13.29 -29.24
N ALA A 208 15.09 -13.95 -29.27
CA ALA A 208 15.19 -15.33 -29.75
C ALA A 208 14.32 -16.29 -28.92
N LYS A 209 14.33 -16.15 -27.59
CA LYS A 209 13.49 -16.96 -26.69
C LYS A 209 12.00 -16.67 -26.87
N ALA A 210 11.62 -15.41 -27.02
CA ALA A 210 10.24 -15.01 -27.27
C ALA A 210 9.72 -15.57 -28.62
N ALA A 211 10.54 -15.50 -29.66
CA ALA A 211 10.23 -16.07 -30.97
C ALA A 211 10.05 -17.59 -30.91
N ALA A 212 10.91 -18.30 -30.17
CA ALA A 212 10.81 -19.75 -29.98
C ALA A 212 9.51 -20.15 -29.25
N ILE A 213 9.13 -19.42 -28.19
CA ILE A 213 7.87 -19.66 -27.46
C ILE A 213 6.66 -19.39 -28.37
N ALA A 214 6.70 -18.31 -29.17
CA ALA A 214 5.63 -18.00 -30.11
C ALA A 214 5.49 -19.09 -31.17
N GLN A 215 6.60 -19.63 -31.67
CA GLN A 215 6.60 -20.77 -32.60
C GLN A 215 5.98 -22.02 -31.96
N ALA A 216 6.44 -22.41 -30.78
CA ALA A 216 5.88 -23.57 -30.06
C ALA A 216 4.36 -23.43 -29.83
N ARG A 217 3.87 -22.22 -29.52
CA ARG A 217 2.43 -21.95 -29.40
C ARG A 217 1.68 -22.11 -30.72
N ARG A 218 2.28 -21.69 -31.85
CA ARG A 218 1.70 -21.91 -33.18
C ARG A 218 1.62 -23.40 -33.50
N ASP A 219 2.69 -24.14 -33.25
CA ASP A 219 2.76 -25.57 -33.53
C ASP A 219 1.75 -26.36 -32.70
N MET A 220 1.63 -26.03 -31.41
CA MET A 220 0.61 -26.62 -30.53
C MET A 220 -0.81 -26.34 -31.01
N ARG A 221 -1.10 -25.12 -31.49
CA ARG A 221 -2.41 -24.78 -32.07
C ARG A 221 -2.67 -25.56 -33.36
N ALA A 222 -1.68 -25.65 -34.24
CA ALA A 222 -1.78 -26.41 -35.49
C ALA A 222 -2.02 -27.90 -35.22
N ALA A 223 -1.29 -28.50 -34.28
CA ALA A 223 -1.48 -29.88 -33.85
C ALA A 223 -2.88 -30.09 -33.26
N THR A 224 -3.36 -29.14 -32.46
CA THR A 224 -4.72 -29.17 -31.89
C THR A 224 -5.78 -29.16 -32.99
N THR A 225 -5.68 -28.23 -33.96
CA THR A 225 -6.61 -28.16 -35.09
C THR A 225 -6.58 -29.43 -35.94
N ALA A 226 -5.40 -30.04 -36.13
CA ALA A 226 -5.25 -31.30 -36.86
C ALA A 226 -5.90 -32.50 -36.13
N LEU A 227 -5.82 -32.52 -34.80
CA LEU A 227 -6.50 -33.54 -33.98
C LEU A 227 -8.03 -33.35 -34.01
N ASP A 228 -8.50 -32.12 -33.99
CA ASP A 228 -9.92 -31.78 -34.12
C ASP A 228 -10.47 -32.20 -35.49
N SER A 229 -9.75 -31.88 -36.57
CA SER A 229 -10.16 -32.24 -37.94
C SER A 229 -10.08 -33.74 -38.22
N ALA A 230 -9.23 -34.47 -37.51
CA ALA A 230 -9.17 -35.93 -37.54
C ALA A 230 -10.23 -36.62 -36.65
N GLY A 231 -11.03 -35.86 -35.88
CA GLY A 231 -12.05 -36.42 -34.97
C GLY A 231 -11.46 -37.13 -33.74
N LEU A 232 -10.22 -36.82 -33.34
CA LEU A 232 -9.45 -37.54 -32.33
C LEU A 232 -9.43 -36.89 -30.94
N ARG A 233 -10.09 -35.73 -30.74
CA ARG A 233 -10.33 -35.19 -29.38
C ARG A 233 -11.41 -36.04 -28.68
N GLN A 234 -10.94 -36.91 -27.78
CA GLN A 234 -11.59 -38.15 -27.35
C GLN A 234 -12.96 -38.03 -26.66
N ALA A 235 -13.79 -39.07 -26.88
CA ALA A 235 -14.66 -39.64 -25.87
C ALA A 235 -13.82 -40.01 -24.63
N GLY A 236 -13.98 -39.27 -23.54
CA GLY A 236 -13.16 -39.46 -22.35
C GLY A 236 -13.55 -38.55 -21.20
N THR A 237 -14.82 -38.56 -20.81
CA THR A 237 -15.30 -38.26 -19.45
C THR A 237 -16.68 -38.88 -19.25
N GLU A 238 -16.73 -40.07 -18.65
CA GLU A 238 -17.74 -40.46 -17.66
C GLU A 238 -17.01 -40.83 -16.37
#